data_AF-A0A7J3A874-F1
#
_entry.id   AF-A0A7J3A874-F1
#
_cell.length_a   1.000
_cell.length_b   1.000
_cell.length_c   1.000
_cell.angle_alpha   90.00
_cell.angle_beta   90.00
_cell.angle_gamma   90.00
#
_symmetry.space_group_name_H-M   'P 1'
#
loop_
_entity.id
_entity.type
_entity.pdbx_description
1 polymer ?
#
loop_
_entity_poly.entity_id
_entity_poly.type
_entity_poly.pdbx_seq_one_letter_code
_entity_poly.pdbx_strand_id
1 'polypeptide(L)'
;MSSAAEEARFRALYLTIGLLSLALVVALLTYAGLEFFLHRCEGVGDSLVHVQNKPFEFPEPEYFPIYAKPVTWLYVGMVLCWFSVLELNKPRLLRYSMFRLSIFRMIAFLVLCISAYEVFYNFSIWSALMAYQATTGNIIPDILVNKSPNPETPWNLVFATKLFTALAAISAYTLWYLNRIEQAIKARRE
;
A
#
# COMPACT_ATOMS: atom_id res chain seq x y z
N MET A 1 -27.78 24.87 3.91
CA MET A 1 -27.10 24.21 5.05
C MET A 1 -25.92 25.07 5.45
N SER A 2 -25.61 25.23 6.75
CA SER A 2 -24.48 26.09 7.13
C SER A 2 -23.15 25.44 6.70
N SER A 3 -22.22 26.24 6.19
CA SER A 3 -20.88 25.81 5.76
C SER A 3 -20.16 24.95 6.82
N ALA A 4 -20.38 25.25 8.11
CA ALA A 4 -19.83 24.48 9.22
C ALA A 4 -20.35 23.03 9.32
N ALA A 5 -21.62 22.79 8.97
CA ALA A 5 -22.20 21.45 8.99
C ALA A 5 -21.65 20.56 7.87
N GLU A 6 -21.35 21.14 6.70
CA GLU A 6 -20.73 20.43 5.59
C GLU A 6 -19.26 20.09 5.88
N GLU A 7 -18.51 21.02 6.47
CA GLU A 7 -17.12 20.78 6.89
C GLU A 7 -17.04 19.68 7.98
N ALA A 8 -17.98 19.68 8.93
CA ALA A 8 -18.07 18.63 9.94
C ALA A 8 -18.37 17.25 9.34
N ARG A 9 -19.29 17.16 8.38
CA ARG A 9 -19.61 15.91 7.67
C ARG A 9 -18.43 15.40 6.84
N PHE A 10 -17.75 16.31 6.13
CA PHE A 10 -16.55 15.99 5.36
C PHE A 10 -15.46 15.42 6.26
N ARG A 11 -15.18 16.07 7.39
CA ARG A 11 -14.18 15.60 8.35
C ARG A 11 -14.56 14.25 8.98
N ALA A 12 -15.84 14.05 9.32
CA ALA A 12 -16.32 12.79 9.85
C ALA A 12 -16.11 11.64 8.85
N LEU A 13 -16.42 11.86 7.57
CA LEU A 13 -16.23 10.87 6.50
C LEU A 13 -14.77 10.38 6.42
N TYR A 14 -13.81 11.30 6.27
CA TYR A 14 -12.40 10.91 6.17
C TYR A 14 -11.86 10.31 7.46
N LEU A 15 -12.35 10.75 8.62
CA LEU A 15 -11.98 10.14 9.89
C LEU A 15 -12.46 8.70 9.96
N THR A 16 -13.72 8.43 9.59
CA THR A 16 -14.27 7.08 9.58
C THR A 16 -13.53 6.19 8.59
N ILE A 17 -13.31 6.64 7.35
CA ILE A 17 -12.55 5.90 6.34
C ILE A 17 -11.12 5.66 6.82
N GLY A 18 -10.46 6.69 7.37
CA GLY A 18 -9.11 6.60 7.92
C GLY A 18 -8.99 5.60 9.07
N LEU A 19 -9.94 5.58 10.00
CA LEU A 19 -9.92 4.65 11.13
C LEU A 19 -10.23 3.21 10.70
N LEU A 20 -11.19 3.00 9.80
CA LEU A 20 -11.50 1.67 9.27
C LEU A 20 -10.33 1.10 8.46
N SER A 21 -9.73 1.92 7.60
CA SER A 21 -8.55 1.52 6.83
C SER A 21 -7.33 1.25 7.72
N LEU A 22 -7.10 2.06 8.75
CA LEU A 22 -6.05 1.81 9.75
C LEU A 22 -6.29 0.51 10.50
N ALA A 23 -7.52 0.27 10.97
CA ALA A 23 -7.86 -0.98 11.67
C ALA A 23 -7.63 -2.20 10.77
N LEU A 24 -8.01 -2.13 9.49
CA LEU A 24 -7.76 -3.17 8.51
C LEU A 24 -6.25 -3.43 8.31
N VAL A 25 -5.46 -2.37 8.11
CA VAL A 25 -3.99 -2.49 7.96
C VAL A 25 -3.36 -3.12 9.19
N VAL A 26 -3.72 -2.66 10.39
CA VAL A 26 -3.21 -3.20 11.65
C VAL A 26 -3.61 -4.67 11.82
N ALA A 27 -4.87 -5.02 11.55
CA ALA A 27 -5.34 -6.40 11.65
C ALA A 27 -4.58 -7.33 10.70
N LEU A 28 -4.39 -6.93 9.44
CA LEU A 28 -3.69 -7.74 8.44
C LEU A 28 -2.19 -7.87 8.73
N LEU A 29 -1.52 -6.81 9.17
CA LEU A 29 -0.12 -6.86 9.57
C LEU A 29 0.08 -7.70 10.84
N THR A 30 -0.86 -7.60 11.79
CA THR A 30 -0.84 -8.42 13.02
C THR A 30 -1.03 -9.90 12.67
N TYR A 31 -2.01 -10.22 11.82
CA TYR A 31 -2.23 -11.57 11.30
C TYR A 31 -0.96 -12.10 10.60
N ALA A 32 -0.40 -11.33 9.67
CA ALA A 32 0.81 -11.73 8.94
C ALA A 32 1.99 -11.98 9.87
N GLY A 33 2.19 -11.11 10.88
CA GLY A 33 3.23 -11.26 11.88
C GLY A 33 3.02 -12.50 12.76
N LEU A 34 1.80 -12.71 13.26
CA LEU A 34 1.46 -13.89 14.07
C LEU A 34 1.69 -15.18 13.29
N GLU A 35 1.22 -15.26 12.04
CA GLU A 35 1.45 -16.40 11.15
C GLU A 35 2.95 -16.65 10.92
N PHE A 36 3.71 -15.60 10.65
CA PHE A 36 5.16 -15.70 10.46
C PHE A 36 5.88 -16.26 11.70
N PHE A 37 5.52 -15.81 12.90
CA PHE A 37 6.16 -16.26 14.15
C PHE A 37 5.69 -17.63 14.62
N LEU A 38 4.39 -17.94 14.49
CA LEU A 38 3.80 -19.18 15.00
C LEU A 38 4.06 -20.37 14.07
N HIS A 39 3.92 -20.17 12.76
CA HIS A 39 4.00 -21.25 11.78
C HIS A 39 5.32 -21.29 11.02
N ARG A 40 6.27 -20.39 11.33
CA ARG A 40 7.57 -20.25 10.64
C ARG A 40 7.39 -20.25 9.12
N CYS A 41 6.53 -19.36 8.61
CA CYS A 41 6.30 -19.24 7.17
C CYS A 41 7.62 -19.17 6.39
N GLU A 42 7.68 -19.85 5.25
CA GLU A 42 8.90 -19.96 4.45
C GLU A 42 9.32 -18.61 3.86
N GLY A 43 8.38 -17.70 3.55
CA GLY A 43 8.65 -16.38 3.03
C GLY A 43 7.87 -15.23 3.68
N VAL A 44 8.45 -14.03 3.61
CA VAL A 44 7.84 -12.79 4.05
C VAL A 44 6.63 -12.48 3.17
N GLY A 45 5.46 -12.36 3.81
CA GLY A 45 4.21 -12.00 3.15
C GLY A 45 3.41 -13.17 2.57
N ASP A 46 3.92 -14.41 2.66
CA ASP A 46 3.23 -15.61 2.15
C ASP A 46 1.82 -15.74 2.74
N SER A 47 1.66 -15.55 4.04
CA SER A 47 0.36 -15.66 4.74
C SER A 47 -0.71 -14.68 4.23
N LEU A 48 -0.32 -13.61 3.54
CA LEU A 48 -1.23 -12.64 2.92
C LEU A 48 -1.56 -12.96 1.45
N VAL A 49 -0.92 -13.97 0.88
CA VAL A 49 -1.03 -14.36 -0.53
C VAL A 49 -1.60 -15.77 -0.67
N HIS A 50 -1.11 -16.72 0.13
CA HIS A 50 -1.51 -18.11 0.12
C HIS A 50 -1.41 -18.75 1.51
N VAL A 51 -2.16 -19.83 1.71
CA VAL A 51 -2.05 -20.69 2.89
C VAL A 51 -1.78 -22.11 2.40
N GLN A 52 -0.72 -22.75 2.88
CA GLN A 52 -0.30 -24.10 2.45
C GLN A 52 -0.21 -24.25 0.91
N ASN A 53 0.41 -23.27 0.23
CA ASN A 53 0.53 -23.20 -1.24
C ASN A 53 -0.80 -23.17 -2.01
N LYS A 54 -1.93 -22.92 -1.34
CA LYS A 54 -3.23 -22.66 -1.98
C LYS A 54 -3.55 -21.17 -1.93
N PRO A 55 -4.09 -20.59 -3.01
CA PRO A 55 -4.51 -19.19 -3.01
C PRO A 55 -5.43 -18.90 -1.83
N PHE A 56 -5.11 -17.84 -1.09
CA PHE A 56 -5.93 -17.41 0.03
C PHE A 56 -6.68 -16.14 -0.36
N GLU A 57 -8.00 -16.26 -0.45
CA GLU A 57 -8.90 -15.17 -0.83
C GLU A 57 -9.87 -14.89 0.31
N PHE A 58 -10.11 -13.61 0.56
CA PHE A 58 -11.04 -13.16 1.58
C PHE A 58 -11.88 -12.00 1.03
N PRO A 59 -13.19 -11.94 1.30
CA PRO A 59 -14.04 -13.06 1.73
C PRO A 59 -14.00 -14.24 0.73
N GLU A 60 -14.52 -15.40 1.13
CA GLU A 60 -14.50 -16.59 0.27
C GLU A 60 -15.32 -16.37 -1.02
N PRO A 61 -14.75 -16.69 -2.21
CA PRO A 61 -15.39 -16.44 -3.51
C PRO A 61 -16.73 -17.16 -3.69
N GLU A 62 -16.91 -18.30 -3.02
CA GLU A 62 -18.14 -19.09 -3.09
C GLU A 62 -19.35 -18.32 -2.56
N TYR A 63 -19.13 -17.42 -1.58
CA TYR A 63 -20.20 -16.70 -0.91
C TYR A 63 -20.27 -15.20 -1.28
N PHE A 64 -19.18 -14.63 -1.79
CA PHE A 64 -19.08 -13.18 -2.02
C PHE A 64 -18.65 -12.83 -3.45
N PRO A 65 -19.33 -11.87 -4.11
CA PRO A 65 -18.99 -11.44 -5.47
C PRO A 65 -17.73 -10.58 -5.55
N ILE A 66 -17.29 -10.01 -4.42
CA ILE A 66 -16.07 -9.20 -4.32
C ILE A 66 -15.15 -9.90 -3.33
N TYR A 67 -14.08 -10.48 -3.86
CA TYR A 67 -13.06 -11.18 -3.11
C TYR A 67 -11.68 -10.77 -3.62
N ALA A 68 -10.70 -10.78 -2.74
CA ALA A 68 -9.32 -10.55 -3.11
C ALA A 68 -8.39 -11.20 -2.09
N LYS A 69 -7.12 -11.38 -2.48
CA LYS A 69 -6.08 -11.80 -1.53
C LYS A 69 -5.96 -10.79 -0.39
N PRO A 70 -5.66 -11.21 0.86
CA PRO A 70 -5.43 -10.30 1.99
C PRO A 70 -4.43 -9.18 1.68
N VAL A 71 -3.37 -9.46 0.92
CA VAL A 71 -2.42 -8.43 0.46
C VAL A 71 -3.08 -7.33 -0.37
N THR A 72 -4.11 -7.64 -1.15
CA THR A 72 -4.86 -6.65 -1.94
C THR A 72 -5.66 -5.74 -1.01
N TRP A 73 -6.27 -6.29 0.05
CA TRP A 73 -6.94 -5.49 1.08
C TRP A 73 -5.96 -4.64 1.88
N LEU A 74 -4.76 -5.15 2.15
CA LEU A 74 -3.67 -4.37 2.76
C LEU A 74 -3.29 -3.19 1.86
N TYR A 75 -3.10 -3.42 0.56
CA TYR A 75 -2.84 -2.37 -0.43
C TYR A 75 -3.91 -1.27 -0.38
N VAL A 76 -5.18 -1.64 -0.47
CA VAL A 76 -6.31 -0.69 -0.44
C VAL A 76 -6.34 0.07 0.89
N GLY A 77 -6.19 -0.64 2.01
CA GLY A 77 -6.14 -0.06 3.34
C GLY A 77 -5.03 0.98 3.49
N MET A 78 -3.81 0.67 3.04
CA MET A 78 -2.67 1.60 3.11
C MET A 78 -2.94 2.89 2.32
N VAL A 79 -3.42 2.77 1.08
CA VAL A 79 -3.70 3.92 0.21
C VAL A 79 -4.82 4.79 0.78
N LEU A 80 -5.95 4.19 1.21
CA LEU A 80 -7.08 4.94 1.77
C LEU A 80 -6.76 5.57 3.13
N CYS A 81 -5.99 4.87 3.96
CA CYS A 81 -5.53 5.40 5.24
C CYS A 81 -4.67 6.65 5.01
N TRP A 82 -3.69 6.59 4.11
CA TRP A 82 -2.83 7.72 3.83
C TRP A 82 -3.58 8.90 3.18
N PHE A 83 -4.47 8.61 2.22
CA PHE A 83 -5.35 9.61 1.62
C PHE A 83 -6.13 10.38 2.69
N SER A 84 -6.75 9.65 3.61
CA SER A 84 -7.53 10.23 4.72
C SER A 84 -6.67 11.08 5.64
N VAL A 85 -5.44 10.65 5.94
CA VAL A 85 -4.48 11.42 6.74
C VAL A 85 -4.16 12.77 6.07
N LEU A 86 -3.92 12.80 4.76
CA LEU A 86 -3.60 14.05 4.04
C LEU A 86 -4.78 15.03 4.02
N GLU A 87 -5.99 14.55 3.76
CA GLU A 87 -7.20 15.39 3.74
C GLU A 87 -7.55 15.92 5.13
N LEU A 88 -7.49 15.07 6.18
CA LEU A 88 -7.74 15.50 7.56
C LEU A 88 -6.73 16.54 8.07
N ASN A 89 -5.48 16.49 7.59
CA ASN A 89 -4.42 17.42 7.97
C ASN A 89 -4.29 18.62 7.02
N LYS A 90 -5.17 18.78 6.03
CA LYS A 90 -5.17 19.92 5.10
C LYS A 90 -5.05 21.29 5.78
N PRO A 91 -5.81 21.61 6.85
CA PRO A 91 -5.71 22.92 7.50
C PRO A 91 -4.35 23.15 8.17
N ARG A 92 -3.68 22.08 8.60
CA ARG A 92 -2.33 22.15 9.18
C ARG A 92 -1.28 22.34 8.08
N LEU A 93 -1.41 21.61 6.97
CA LEU A 93 -0.49 21.71 5.83
C LEU A 93 -0.53 23.10 5.18
N LEU A 94 -1.71 23.74 5.11
CA LEU A 94 -1.84 25.12 4.64
C LEU A 94 -1.10 26.16 5.51
N ARG A 95 -0.78 25.82 6.77
CA ARG A 95 -0.03 26.68 7.69
C ARG A 95 1.48 26.43 7.65
N TYR A 96 1.94 25.45 6.86
CA TYR A 96 3.36 25.14 6.78
C TYR A 96 4.13 26.21 6.00
N SER A 97 5.42 26.38 6.34
CA SER A 97 6.31 27.19 5.53
C SER A 97 6.65 26.46 4.23
N MET A 98 6.96 27.23 3.18
CA MET A 98 7.36 26.70 1.88
C MET A 98 8.55 25.74 2.01
N PHE A 99 9.49 26.04 2.91
CA PHE A 99 10.63 25.17 3.18
C PHE A 99 10.22 23.78 3.71
N ARG A 100 9.29 23.72 4.67
CA ARG A 100 8.79 22.44 5.20
C ARG A 100 8.06 21.63 4.15
N LEU A 101 7.25 22.29 3.31
CA LEU A 101 6.56 21.63 2.19
C LEU A 101 7.56 21.10 1.15
N SER A 102 8.62 21.85 0.85
CA SER A 102 9.68 21.41 -0.07
C SER A 102 10.43 20.18 0.45
N ILE A 103 10.77 20.12 1.75
CA ILE A 103 11.38 18.93 2.34
C ILE A 103 10.43 17.74 2.25
N PHE A 104 9.16 17.92 2.60
CA PHE A 104 8.19 16.82 2.55
C PHE A 104 7.99 16.32 1.11
N ARG A 105 7.95 17.23 0.13
CA ARG A 105 7.89 16.88 -1.29
C ARG A 105 9.14 16.14 -1.74
N MET A 106 10.32 16.54 -1.30
CA MET A 106 11.59 15.86 -1.62
C MET A 106 11.59 14.42 -1.07
N ILE A 107 11.15 14.22 0.17
CA ILE A 107 11.02 12.88 0.77
C ILE A 107 10.02 12.03 -0.03
N ALA A 108 8.84 12.57 -0.32
CA ALA A 108 7.84 11.87 -1.12
C ALA A 108 8.38 11.49 -2.52
N PHE A 109 9.17 12.37 -3.14
CA PHE A 109 9.82 12.08 -4.42
C PHE A 109 10.84 10.96 -4.32
N LEU A 110 11.68 10.97 -3.28
CA LEU A 110 12.67 9.92 -3.05
C LEU A 110 11.97 8.56 -2.87
N VAL A 111 10.93 8.50 -2.03
CA VAL A 111 10.17 7.26 -1.80
C VAL A 111 9.49 6.79 -3.09
N LEU A 112 8.98 7.71 -3.92
CA LEU A 112 8.43 7.36 -5.23
C LEU A 112 9.49 6.72 -6.13
N CYS A 113 10.69 7.29 -6.23
CA CYS A 113 11.76 6.75 -7.07
C CYS A 113 12.18 5.34 -6.61
N ILE A 114 12.37 5.14 -5.30
CA ILE A 114 12.74 3.84 -4.73
C ILE A 114 11.64 2.82 -4.97
N SER A 115 10.39 3.15 -4.63
CA SER A 115 9.26 2.24 -4.80
C SER A 115 8.96 1.92 -6.26
N ALA A 116 9.09 2.90 -7.18
CA ALA A 116 8.94 2.66 -8.60
C ALA A 116 9.99 1.68 -9.13
N TYR A 117 11.27 1.85 -8.74
CA TYR A 117 12.31 0.90 -9.08
C TYR A 117 11.97 -0.51 -8.58
N GLU A 118 11.56 -0.63 -7.31
CA GLU A 118 11.19 -1.92 -6.72
C GLU A 118 10.00 -2.58 -7.41
N VAL A 119 9.00 -1.80 -7.87
CA VAL A 119 7.90 -2.33 -8.68
C VAL A 119 8.44 -2.99 -9.95
N PHE A 120 9.29 -2.28 -10.72
CA PHE A 120 9.87 -2.84 -11.95
C PHE A 120 10.78 -4.04 -11.68
N TYR A 121 11.58 -3.98 -10.63
CA TYR A 121 12.46 -5.07 -10.21
C TYR A 121 11.66 -6.34 -9.89
N ASN A 122 10.62 -6.22 -9.06
CA ASN A 122 9.76 -7.34 -8.69
C ASN A 122 9.00 -7.90 -9.90
N PHE A 123 8.43 -7.05 -10.77
CA PHE A 123 7.80 -7.50 -12.01
C PHE A 123 8.78 -8.24 -12.95
N SER A 124 10.03 -7.80 -13.02
CA SER A 124 11.06 -8.43 -13.87
C SER A 124 11.40 -9.83 -13.39
N ILE A 125 11.64 -10.01 -12.08
CA ILE A 125 11.91 -11.32 -11.48
C ILE A 125 10.68 -12.22 -11.60
N TRP A 126 9.50 -11.68 -11.28
CA TRP A 126 8.25 -12.43 -11.34
C TRP A 126 7.97 -12.95 -12.76
N SER A 127 8.17 -12.11 -13.77
CA SER A 127 8.02 -12.50 -15.18
C SER A 127 9.02 -13.58 -15.59
N ALA A 128 10.29 -13.47 -15.16
CA ALA A 128 11.31 -14.46 -15.46
C ALA A 128 11.01 -15.83 -14.83
N LEU A 129 10.57 -15.85 -13.56
CA LEU A 129 10.20 -17.09 -12.87
C LEU A 129 8.92 -17.72 -13.43
N MET A 130 7.94 -16.90 -13.82
CA MET A 130 6.73 -17.36 -14.53
C MET A 130 7.09 -18.01 -15.87
N ALA A 131 8.00 -17.42 -16.64
CA ALA A 131 8.49 -17.99 -17.90
C ALA A 131 9.20 -19.33 -17.69
N TYR A 132 10.01 -19.45 -16.62
CA TYR A 132 10.63 -20.72 -16.24
C TYR A 132 9.59 -21.77 -15.86
N GLN A 133 8.61 -21.43 -15.02
CA GLN A 133 7.52 -22.34 -14.63
C GLN A 133 6.71 -22.83 -15.84
N ALA A 134 6.48 -21.98 -16.84
CA ALA A 134 5.80 -22.36 -18.08
C ALA A 134 6.52 -23.49 -18.83
N THR A 135 7.84 -23.61 -18.72
CA THR A 135 8.60 -24.75 -19.30
C THR A 135 8.38 -26.06 -18.56
N THR A 136 8.00 -26.00 -17.28
CA THR A 136 7.75 -27.17 -16.41
C THR A 136 6.28 -27.59 -16.36
N GLY A 137 5.39 -26.84 -17.01
CA GLY A 137 3.96 -27.15 -17.10
C GLY A 137 3.12 -26.82 -15.87
N ASN A 138 3.71 -26.25 -14.81
CA ASN A 138 3.00 -25.86 -13.59
C ASN A 138 3.26 -24.38 -13.26
N ILE A 139 2.33 -23.51 -13.65
CA ILE A 139 2.41 -22.06 -13.45
C ILE A 139 1.59 -21.71 -12.21
N ILE A 140 2.28 -21.46 -11.10
CA ILE A 140 1.66 -21.04 -9.84
C ILE A 140 2.31 -19.70 -9.44
N PRO A 141 1.70 -18.56 -9.81
CA PRO A 141 2.30 -17.24 -9.58
C PRO A 141 2.43 -16.89 -8.09
N ASP A 142 1.55 -17.44 -7.26
CA ASP A 142 1.39 -17.03 -5.86
C ASP A 142 2.51 -17.54 -4.95
N ILE A 143 3.17 -18.63 -5.32
CA ILE A 143 4.27 -19.24 -4.54
C ILE A 143 5.65 -18.72 -4.96
N LEU A 144 5.70 -17.78 -5.92
CA LEU A 144 6.97 -17.27 -6.44
C LEU A 144 7.58 -16.27 -5.45
N VAL A 145 8.83 -16.53 -5.07
CA VAL A 145 9.56 -15.74 -4.06
C VAL A 145 10.91 -15.26 -4.60
N ASN A 146 11.36 -14.10 -4.14
CA ASN A 146 12.74 -13.66 -4.32
C ASN A 146 13.60 -14.17 -3.15
N LYS A 147 14.60 -15.02 -3.46
CA LYS A 147 15.54 -15.58 -2.46
C LYS A 147 16.79 -14.73 -2.26
N SER A 148 16.98 -13.66 -3.03
CA SER A 148 18.12 -12.76 -2.89
C SER A 148 17.75 -11.57 -1.99
N PRO A 149 18.67 -11.07 -1.13
CA PRO A 149 20.01 -11.59 -0.86
C PRO A 149 20.04 -12.72 0.18
N ASN A 150 18.96 -12.91 0.96
CA ASN A 150 18.90 -13.92 2.01
C ASN A 150 17.89 -15.04 1.66
N PRO A 151 18.36 -16.25 1.31
CA PRO A 151 17.50 -17.37 1.00
C PRO A 151 16.70 -17.91 2.20
N GLU A 152 17.11 -17.60 3.44
CA GLU A 152 16.40 -18.04 4.65
C GLU A 152 15.15 -17.21 4.92
N THR A 153 15.07 -16.00 4.37
CA THR A 153 13.92 -15.10 4.51
C THR A 153 13.52 -14.53 3.15
N PRO A 154 13.09 -15.38 2.21
CA PRO A 154 12.69 -14.96 0.88
C PRO A 154 11.42 -14.11 0.95
N TRP A 155 11.23 -13.21 -0.03
CA TRP A 155 10.05 -12.34 -0.09
C TRP A 155 9.10 -12.83 -1.17
N ASN A 156 7.82 -12.98 -0.84
CA ASN A 156 6.80 -13.30 -1.81
C ASN A 156 6.66 -12.18 -2.85
N LEU A 157 6.73 -12.52 -4.13
CA LEU A 157 6.74 -11.53 -5.21
C LEU A 157 5.38 -10.84 -5.37
N VAL A 158 4.27 -11.54 -5.14
CA VAL A 158 2.93 -10.93 -5.16
C VAL A 158 2.79 -9.96 -3.99
N PHE A 159 3.32 -10.32 -2.82
CA PHE A 159 3.36 -9.43 -1.66
C PHE A 159 4.20 -8.18 -1.91
N ALA A 160 5.48 -8.37 -2.27
CA ALA A 160 6.43 -7.29 -2.49
C ALA A 160 5.92 -6.32 -3.55
N THR A 161 5.46 -6.84 -4.69
CA THR A 161 4.96 -6.01 -5.80
C THR A 161 3.80 -5.12 -5.35
N LYS A 162 2.81 -5.67 -4.62
CA LYS A 162 1.67 -4.89 -4.14
C LYS A 162 2.07 -3.87 -3.08
N LEU A 163 2.96 -4.24 -2.15
CA LEU A 163 3.46 -3.32 -1.13
C LEU A 163 4.19 -2.12 -1.75
N PHE A 164 5.14 -2.36 -2.66
CA PHE A 164 5.86 -1.28 -3.33
C PHE A 164 4.97 -0.48 -4.27
N THR A 165 3.97 -1.11 -4.91
CA THR A 165 2.97 -0.37 -5.69
C THR A 165 2.12 0.54 -4.79
N ALA A 166 1.77 0.11 -3.58
CA ALA A 166 1.07 0.96 -2.60
C ALA A 166 1.93 2.17 -2.23
N LEU A 167 3.21 1.95 -1.92
CA LEU A 167 4.16 3.02 -1.59
C LEU A 167 4.34 4.01 -2.75
N ALA A 168 4.42 3.51 -3.98
CA ALA A 168 4.50 4.35 -5.18
C ALA A 168 3.23 5.20 -5.35
N ALA A 169 2.05 4.60 -5.19
CA ALA A 169 0.77 5.31 -5.27
C ALA A 169 0.63 6.38 -4.18
N ILE A 170 0.95 6.03 -2.92
CA ILE A 170 0.97 6.93 -1.76
C ILE A 170 1.91 8.12 -2.04
N SER A 171 3.11 7.85 -2.53
CA SER A 171 4.13 8.87 -2.78
C SER A 171 3.73 9.78 -3.94
N ALA A 172 3.26 9.23 -5.06
CA ALA A 172 2.77 9.99 -6.20
C ALA A 172 1.58 10.89 -5.82
N TYR A 173 0.61 10.34 -5.07
CA TYR A 173 -0.52 11.13 -4.56
C TYR A 173 -0.06 12.23 -3.61
N THR A 174 0.91 11.95 -2.75
CA THR A 174 1.49 12.96 -1.84
C THR A 174 2.14 14.09 -2.61
N LEU A 175 2.92 13.81 -3.66
CA LEU A 175 3.53 14.84 -4.50
C LEU A 175 2.49 15.74 -5.16
N TRP A 176 1.47 15.14 -5.76
CA TRP A 176 0.36 15.88 -6.35
C TRP A 176 -0.35 16.74 -5.31
N TYR A 177 -0.65 16.17 -4.14
CA TYR A 177 -1.37 16.84 -3.07
C TYR A 177 -0.58 18.03 -2.50
N LEU A 178 0.72 17.85 -2.24
CA LEU A 178 1.58 18.93 -1.75
C LEU A 178 1.74 20.06 -2.77
N ASN A 179 1.83 19.75 -4.06
CA ASN A 179 1.84 20.77 -5.11
C ASN A 179 0.55 21.61 -5.11
N ARG A 180 -0.60 20.97 -4.94
CA ARG A 180 -1.89 21.66 -4.79
C ARG A 180 -1.94 22.56 -3.55
N ILE A 181 -1.39 22.12 -2.43
CA ILE A 181 -1.29 22.94 -1.20
C ILE A 181 -0.37 24.14 -1.42
N GLU A 182 0.76 23.95 -2.09
CA GLU A 182 1.71 25.01 -2.40
C GLU A 182 1.07 26.12 -3.25
N GLN A 183 0.36 25.73 -4.31
CA GLN A 183 -0.39 26.66 -5.16
C GLN A 183 -1.46 27.43 -4.37
N ALA A 184 -2.18 26.76 -3.47
CA ALA A 184 -3.17 27.41 -2.61
C ALA A 184 -2.56 28.40 -1.62
N ILE A 185 -1.33 28.17 -1.15
CA ILE A 185 -0.60 29.11 -0.28
C ILE A 185 -0.12 30.31 -1.09
N LYS A 186 0.41 30.10 -2.30
CA LYS A 186 0.86 31.17 -3.20
C LYS A 186 -0.29 32.10 -3.57
N ALA A 187 -1.43 31.55 -3.99
CA ALA A 187 -2.62 32.31 -4.36
C ALA A 187 -3.27 33.11 -3.20
N ARG A 188 -2.92 32.83 -1.94
CA ARG A 188 -3.38 33.60 -0.76
C ARG A 188 -2.44 34.75 -0.39
N ARG A 189 -1.23 34.78 -0.96
CA ARG A 189 -0.20 35.79 -0.67
C ARG A 189 -0.14 36.88 -1.74
N GLU A 190 -0.67 36.60 -2.92
CA GLU A 190 -0.98 37.56 -3.98
C GLU A 190 -2.32 38.25 -3.70
#